data_AF-A0A952DKU5-F1
#
_entry.id   AF-A0A952DKU5-F1
#
_cell.length_a   1.000
_cell.length_b   1.000
_cell.length_c   1.000
_cell.angle_alpha   90.00
_cell.angle_beta   90.00
_cell.angle_gamma   90.00
#
_symmetry.space_group_name_H-M   'P 1'
#
loop_
_entity.id
_entity.type
_entity.pdbx_description
1 polymer ?
#
loop_
_entity_poly.entity_id
_entity_poly.type
_entity_poly.pdbx_seq_one_letter_code
_entity_poly.pdbx_strand_id
1 'polypeptide(L)'
;MKYTFPTQVESVLQEVILPDLEKGRKRFDLLHTQAVVYWMENLLEHIDSPDLDPLVLITAAYAHDWGYKGLFDHLSETERRSIDVVHKMKPLHMERGAQMIAKLLKERLNDQFTPAQQERVAHLVRVHDLVEDLKAEDEILLMEADTLGMLDADRMKPAFSKEDNDIFMEQQVRNRRFLYFTHPYAKEVGEQVFQKRVAFYEQPEQQAD
;
A
#
# COMPACT_ATOMS: atom_id res chain seq x y z
N MET A 1 6.40 3.36 23.57
CA MET A 1 5.83 2.03 23.91
C MET A 1 5.60 1.32 22.59
N LYS A 2 6.11 0.11 22.36
CA LYS A 2 5.92 -0.57 21.07
C LYS A 2 4.45 -0.98 20.97
N TYR A 3 3.70 -0.34 20.06
CA TYR A 3 2.33 -0.75 19.78
C TYR A 3 2.33 -2.21 19.30
N THR A 4 1.38 -3.00 19.78
CA THR A 4 1.20 -4.39 19.34
C THR A 4 -0.16 -4.47 18.69
N PHE A 5 -0.19 -4.76 17.39
CA PHE A 5 -1.44 -4.89 16.65
C PHE A 5 -2.24 -6.10 17.17
N PRO A 6 -3.57 -5.98 17.36
CA PRO A 6 -4.36 -7.06 17.92
C PRO A 6 -4.34 -8.29 17.02
N THR A 7 -3.80 -9.41 17.53
CA THR A 7 -3.64 -10.66 16.77
C THR A 7 -4.95 -11.21 16.20
N GLN A 8 -6.07 -11.00 16.90
CA GLN A 8 -7.39 -11.40 16.41
C GLN A 8 -7.82 -10.58 15.18
N VAL A 9 -7.57 -9.27 15.19
CA VAL A 9 -7.89 -8.38 14.05
C VAL A 9 -7.01 -8.78 12.87
N GLU A 10 -5.71 -8.91 13.10
CA GLU A 10 -4.74 -9.31 12.07
C GLU A 10 -5.12 -10.64 11.41
N SER A 11 -5.46 -11.65 12.22
CA SER A 11 -5.85 -12.97 11.71
C SER A 11 -7.06 -12.89 10.78
N VAL A 12 -8.06 -12.06 11.10
CA VAL A 12 -9.25 -11.90 10.25
C VAL A 12 -8.90 -11.16 8.96
N LEU A 13 -8.09 -10.11 9.04
CA LEU A 13 -7.63 -9.38 7.85
C LEU A 13 -6.83 -10.29 6.93
N GLN A 14 -5.90 -11.05 7.48
CA GLN A 14 -5.07 -11.99 6.71
C GLN A 14 -5.91 -13.10 6.05
N GLU A 15 -6.84 -13.71 6.80
CA GLU A 15 -7.72 -14.78 6.31
C GLU A 15 -8.62 -14.31 5.17
N VAL A 16 -9.12 -13.07 5.23
CA VAL A 16 -10.10 -12.57 4.27
C VAL A 16 -9.45 -11.89 3.07
N ILE A 17 -8.43 -11.07 3.29
CA ILE A 17 -7.90 -10.16 2.27
C ILE A 17 -6.80 -10.83 1.45
N LEU A 18 -5.84 -11.49 2.08
CA LEU A 18 -4.65 -12.01 1.37
C LEU A 18 -5.01 -13.06 0.29
N PRO A 19 -5.95 -14.01 0.49
CA PRO A 19 -6.35 -14.95 -0.55
C PRO A 19 -6.99 -14.30 -1.78
N ASP A 20 -7.51 -13.08 -1.64
CA ASP A 20 -8.03 -12.31 -2.76
C ASP A 20 -6.92 -11.58 -3.52
N LEU A 21 -5.93 -11.03 -2.80
CA LEU A 21 -4.76 -10.40 -3.39
C LEU A 21 -3.87 -11.40 -4.14
N GLU A 22 -3.81 -12.65 -3.70
CA GLU A 22 -3.16 -13.74 -4.45
C GLU A 22 -3.74 -13.95 -5.85
N LYS A 23 -5.03 -13.62 -6.04
CA LYS A 23 -5.74 -13.73 -7.31
C LYS A 23 -5.65 -12.46 -8.16
N GLY A 24 -5.04 -11.39 -7.64
CA GLY A 24 -4.82 -10.13 -8.33
C GLY A 24 -3.67 -10.20 -9.34
N ARG A 25 -2.84 -9.15 -9.38
CA ARG A 25 -1.60 -9.12 -10.16
C ARG A 25 -0.60 -10.11 -9.55
N LYS A 26 -0.32 -11.18 -10.29
CA LYS A 26 0.60 -12.24 -9.85
C LYS A 26 1.95 -11.67 -9.46
N ARG A 27 2.47 -12.13 -8.32
CA ARG A 27 3.77 -11.71 -7.74
C ARG A 27 3.85 -10.21 -7.39
N PHE A 28 2.73 -9.50 -7.31
CA PHE A 28 2.71 -8.09 -6.95
C PHE A 28 1.75 -7.82 -5.79
N ASP A 29 0.43 -7.91 -5.97
CA ASP A 29 -0.56 -7.39 -5.01
C ASP A 29 -0.38 -7.88 -3.56
N LEU A 30 -0.18 -9.20 -3.39
CA LEU A 30 0.07 -9.79 -2.07
C LEU A 30 1.39 -9.27 -1.45
N LEU A 31 2.49 -9.37 -2.20
CA LEU A 31 3.82 -9.00 -1.70
C LEU A 31 3.92 -7.51 -1.41
N HIS A 32 3.33 -6.69 -2.28
CA HIS A 32 3.21 -5.26 -2.10
C HIS A 32 2.44 -4.96 -0.81
N THR A 33 1.24 -5.51 -0.64
CA THR A 33 0.43 -5.28 0.57
C THR A 33 1.18 -5.67 1.85
N GLN A 34 1.87 -6.81 1.83
CA GLN A 34 2.69 -7.23 2.98
C GLN A 34 3.86 -6.27 3.24
N ALA A 35 4.49 -5.72 2.20
CA ALA A 35 5.51 -4.69 2.34
C ALA A 35 4.93 -3.38 2.90
N VAL A 36 3.75 -2.96 2.45
CA VAL A 36 3.06 -1.77 2.97
C VAL A 36 2.73 -1.94 4.45
N VAL A 37 2.19 -3.09 4.87
CA VAL A 37 1.91 -3.38 6.28
C VAL A 37 3.18 -3.32 7.12
N TYR A 38 4.27 -3.93 6.66
CA TYR A 38 5.57 -3.85 7.35
C TYR A 38 6.05 -2.40 7.50
N TRP A 39 5.98 -1.59 6.44
CA TRP A 39 6.42 -0.20 6.51
C TRP A 39 5.50 0.64 7.38
N MET A 40 4.20 0.39 7.37
CA MET A 40 3.25 1.05 8.28
C MET A 40 3.63 0.78 9.75
N GLU A 41 3.88 -0.48 10.12
CA GLU A 41 4.34 -0.83 11.46
C GLU A 41 5.67 -0.15 11.81
N ASN A 42 6.63 -0.17 10.88
CA ASN A 42 7.94 0.45 11.10
C ASN A 42 7.85 1.97 11.28
N LEU A 43 7.02 2.66 10.48
CA LEU A 43 6.79 4.09 10.59
C LEU A 43 6.13 4.43 11.93
N LEU A 44 5.11 3.68 12.35
CA LEU A 44 4.43 3.85 13.63
C LEU A 44 5.33 3.61 14.86
N GLU A 45 6.44 2.87 14.71
CA GLU A 45 7.45 2.73 15.78
C GLU A 45 8.33 3.98 15.95
N HIS A 46 8.43 4.83 14.92
CA HIS A 46 9.36 5.96 14.87
C HIS A 46 8.67 7.33 14.82
N ILE A 47 7.35 7.37 14.61
CA ILE A 47 6.57 8.60 14.56
C ILE A 47 5.72 8.68 15.83
N ASP A 48 5.99 9.70 16.64
CA ASP A 48 5.24 10.01 17.85
C ASP A 48 4.20 11.09 17.53
N SER A 49 3.02 10.67 17.07
CA SER A 49 1.87 11.55 16.89
C SER A 49 0.65 11.00 17.64
N PRO A 50 -0.02 11.82 18.47
CA PRO A 50 -1.23 11.41 19.19
C PRO A 50 -2.46 11.27 18.27
N ASP A 51 -2.39 11.79 17.04
CA ASP A 51 -3.50 11.78 16.08
C ASP A 51 -3.50 10.53 15.19
N LEU A 52 -2.41 9.74 15.23
CA LEU A 52 -2.30 8.48 14.49
C LEU A 52 -2.88 7.32 15.32
N ASP A 53 -3.84 6.60 14.74
CA ASP A 53 -4.39 5.37 15.31
C ASP A 53 -3.80 4.15 14.59
N PRO A 54 -2.87 3.40 15.23
CA PRO A 54 -2.27 2.21 14.63
C PRO A 54 -3.27 1.13 14.22
N LEU A 55 -4.39 0.99 14.95
CA LEU A 55 -5.41 0.00 14.60
C LEU A 55 -6.07 0.35 13.27
N VAL A 56 -6.36 1.63 13.06
CA VAL A 56 -6.93 2.15 11.80
C VAL A 56 -5.92 2.05 10.66
N LEU A 57 -4.69 2.51 10.87
CA LEU A 57 -3.66 2.60 9.84
C LEU A 57 -3.19 1.23 9.32
N ILE A 58 -2.92 0.28 10.22
CA ILE A 58 -2.49 -1.07 9.81
C ILE A 58 -3.66 -1.80 9.12
N THR A 59 -4.89 -1.60 9.56
CA THR A 59 -6.08 -2.15 8.90
C THR A 59 -6.26 -1.57 7.49
N ALA A 60 -6.09 -0.26 7.32
CA ALA A 60 -6.14 0.38 6.01
C ALA A 60 -4.98 -0.10 5.11
N ALA A 61 -3.77 -0.28 5.65
CA ALA A 61 -2.63 -0.84 4.93
C ALA A 61 -2.90 -2.24 4.37
N TYR A 62 -3.57 -3.12 5.12
CA TYR A 62 -4.02 -4.41 4.60
C TYR A 62 -5.01 -4.27 3.44
N ALA A 63 -5.89 -3.27 3.49
CA ALA A 63 -7.05 -3.18 2.60
C ALA A 63 -6.87 -2.23 1.39
N HIS A 64 -5.82 -1.41 1.35
CA HIS A 64 -5.69 -0.30 0.37
C HIS A 64 -5.88 -0.76 -1.08
N ASP A 65 -5.20 -1.85 -1.47
CA ASP A 65 -5.27 -2.43 -2.82
C ASP A 65 -6.33 -3.55 -2.97
N TRP A 66 -7.07 -3.90 -1.91
CA TRP A 66 -8.02 -5.02 -1.94
C TRP A 66 -9.13 -4.86 -2.98
N GLY A 67 -9.49 -3.62 -3.31
CA GLY A 67 -10.50 -3.30 -4.32
C GLY A 67 -10.13 -3.70 -5.75
N TYR A 68 -8.86 -4.03 -6.03
CA TYR A 68 -8.44 -4.58 -7.32
C TYR A 68 -8.98 -5.99 -7.58
N LYS A 69 -9.46 -6.70 -6.54
CA LYS A 69 -10.03 -8.04 -6.65
C LYS A 69 -11.04 -8.14 -7.79
N GLY A 70 -10.72 -8.96 -8.79
CA GLY A 70 -11.58 -9.25 -9.93
C GLY A 70 -11.69 -8.13 -10.98
N LEU A 71 -11.03 -6.98 -10.82
CA LEU A 71 -11.06 -5.91 -11.83
C LEU A 71 -10.32 -6.29 -13.11
N PHE A 72 -9.37 -7.21 -12.99
CA PHE A 72 -8.49 -7.63 -14.08
C PHE A 72 -8.88 -8.97 -14.71
N ASP A 73 -9.96 -9.63 -14.23
CA ASP A 73 -10.30 -11.01 -14.61
C ASP A 73 -10.56 -11.20 -16.10
N HIS A 74 -11.03 -10.15 -16.77
CA HIS A 74 -11.36 -10.14 -18.20
C HIS A 74 -10.16 -9.80 -19.10
N LEU A 75 -8.98 -9.52 -18.54
CA LEU A 75 -7.79 -9.07 -19.26
C LEU A 75 -6.71 -10.17 -19.32
N SER A 76 -5.92 -10.16 -20.40
CA SER A 76 -4.72 -10.99 -20.55
C SER A 76 -3.60 -10.55 -19.60
N GLU A 77 -2.65 -11.45 -19.28
CA GLU A 77 -1.53 -11.16 -18.37
C GLU A 77 -0.73 -9.90 -18.78
N THR A 78 -0.52 -9.69 -20.08
CA THR A 78 0.17 -8.49 -20.59
C THR A 78 -0.64 -7.22 -20.32
N GLU A 79 -1.95 -7.24 -20.53
CA GLU A 79 -2.83 -6.09 -20.27
C GLU A 79 -2.91 -5.76 -18.78
N ARG A 80 -2.92 -6.77 -17.90
CA ARG A 80 -2.94 -6.58 -16.44
C ARG A 80 -1.73 -5.82 -15.90
N ARG A 81 -0.61 -5.86 -16.63
CA ARG A 81 0.65 -5.18 -16.28
C ARG A 81 0.77 -3.79 -16.91
N SER A 82 -0.14 -3.42 -17.81
CA SER A 82 -0.13 -2.11 -18.45
C SER A 82 -0.42 -1.00 -17.45
N ILE A 83 0.48 -0.01 -17.37
CA ILE A 83 0.32 1.18 -16.53
C ILE A 83 -1.00 1.91 -16.85
N ASP A 84 -1.35 2.03 -18.14
CA ASP A 84 -2.59 2.69 -18.56
C ASP A 84 -3.85 1.99 -18.06
N VAL A 85 -3.85 0.65 -18.08
CA VAL A 85 -4.95 -0.16 -17.55
C VAL A 85 -5.05 0.03 -16.04
N VAL A 86 -3.93 -0.08 -15.32
CA VAL A 86 -3.90 0.11 -13.86
C VAL A 86 -4.41 1.50 -13.49
N HIS A 87 -3.95 2.55 -14.16
CA HIS A 87 -4.41 3.93 -13.95
C HIS A 87 -5.91 4.11 -14.15
N LYS A 88 -6.51 3.47 -15.16
CA LYS A 88 -7.97 3.53 -15.37
C LYS A 88 -8.76 2.82 -14.27
N MET A 89 -8.17 1.80 -13.64
CA MET A 89 -8.80 1.06 -12.54
C MET A 89 -8.64 1.75 -11.18
N LYS A 90 -7.76 2.76 -11.05
CA LYS A 90 -7.48 3.43 -9.77
C LYS A 90 -8.71 3.94 -9.04
N PRO A 91 -9.59 4.76 -9.65
CA PRO A 91 -10.77 5.26 -8.95
C PRO A 91 -11.72 4.14 -8.51
N LEU A 92 -11.85 3.09 -9.32
CA LEU A 92 -12.75 1.99 -9.04
C LEU A 92 -12.24 1.08 -7.91
N HIS A 93 -10.93 0.81 -7.85
CA HIS A 93 -10.39 -0.01 -6.77
C HIS A 93 -10.54 0.70 -5.42
N MET A 94 -10.29 2.01 -5.35
CA MET A 94 -10.41 2.75 -4.09
C MET A 94 -11.84 2.71 -3.55
N GLU A 95 -12.83 2.96 -4.41
CA GLU A 95 -14.24 2.93 -4.00
C GLU A 95 -14.69 1.52 -3.61
N ARG A 96 -14.34 0.49 -4.39
CA ARG A 96 -14.67 -0.91 -4.06
C ARG A 96 -13.98 -1.38 -2.79
N GLY A 97 -12.69 -1.07 -2.63
CA GLY A 97 -11.90 -1.41 -1.45
C GLY A 97 -12.50 -0.80 -0.18
N ALA A 98 -12.90 0.47 -0.23
CA ALA A 98 -13.56 1.16 0.87
C ALA A 98 -14.89 0.48 1.27
N GLN A 99 -15.71 0.08 0.30
CA GLN A 99 -16.95 -0.65 0.56
C GLN A 99 -16.69 -2.04 1.14
N MET A 100 -15.69 -2.75 0.62
CA MET A 100 -15.33 -4.11 1.06
C MET A 100 -14.81 -4.10 2.50
N ILE A 101 -13.91 -3.18 2.85
CA ILE A 101 -13.39 -3.07 4.21
C ILE A 101 -14.46 -2.61 5.20
N ALA A 102 -15.31 -1.64 4.83
CA ALA A 102 -16.43 -1.21 5.68
C ALA A 102 -17.37 -2.37 6.01
N LYS A 103 -17.67 -3.22 5.02
CA LYS A 103 -18.47 -4.42 5.21
C LYS A 103 -17.78 -5.43 6.13
N LEU A 104 -16.50 -5.73 5.88
CA LEU A 104 -15.72 -6.67 6.70
C LEU A 104 -15.67 -6.22 8.17
N LEU A 105 -15.40 -4.93 8.42
CA LEU A 105 -15.35 -4.38 9.76
C LEU A 105 -16.69 -4.54 10.47
N LYS A 106 -17.78 -4.17 9.81
CA LYS A 106 -19.13 -4.29 10.38
C LYS A 106 -19.55 -5.74 10.64
N GLU A 107 -19.17 -6.69 9.78
CA GLU A 107 -19.65 -8.06 9.87
C GLU A 107 -18.79 -8.96 10.75
N ARG A 108 -17.47 -8.73 10.81
CA ARG A 108 -16.54 -9.63 11.51
C ARG A 108 -15.73 -8.99 12.62
N LEU A 109 -15.63 -7.65 12.66
CA LEU A 109 -14.74 -6.92 13.58
C LEU A 109 -15.45 -5.79 14.31
N ASN A 110 -16.78 -5.78 14.35
CA ASN A 110 -17.56 -4.66 14.86
C ASN A 110 -17.25 -4.33 16.33
N ASP A 111 -17.02 -5.35 17.15
CA ASP A 111 -16.74 -5.16 18.58
C ASP A 111 -15.31 -4.64 18.84
N GLN A 112 -14.45 -4.65 17.81
CA GLN A 112 -13.03 -4.30 17.89
C GLN A 112 -12.77 -2.86 17.41
N PHE A 113 -13.75 -2.26 16.71
CA PHE A 113 -13.64 -0.92 16.13
C PHE A 113 -14.83 -0.07 16.52
N THR A 114 -14.57 1.14 17.01
CA THR A 114 -15.61 2.17 17.12
C THR A 114 -16.15 2.54 15.74
N PRO A 115 -17.40 3.05 15.64
CA PRO A 115 -17.94 3.50 14.36
C PRO A 115 -17.04 4.52 13.63
N ALA A 116 -16.40 5.42 14.37
CA ALA A 116 -15.48 6.42 13.82
C ALA A 116 -14.22 5.76 13.22
N GLN A 117 -13.65 4.74 13.88
CA GLN A 117 -12.51 3.99 13.32
C GLN A 117 -12.91 3.22 12.05
N GLN A 118 -14.10 2.60 12.04
CA GLN A 118 -14.60 1.90 10.84
C GLN A 118 -14.74 2.85 9.65
N GLU A 119 -15.32 4.04 9.88
CA GLU A 119 -15.42 5.08 8.86
C GLU A 119 -14.05 5.57 8.41
N ARG A 120 -13.12 5.77 9.35
CA ARG A 120 -11.77 6.24 9.04
C ARG A 120 -10.98 5.25 8.20
N VAL A 121 -11.00 3.96 8.54
CA VAL A 121 -10.37 2.91 7.71
C VAL A 121 -10.92 2.95 6.28
N ALA A 122 -12.25 2.98 6.12
CA ALA A 122 -12.86 3.01 4.80
C ALA A 122 -12.53 4.30 4.03
N HIS A 123 -12.44 5.44 4.72
CA HIS A 123 -12.00 6.69 4.13
C HIS A 123 -10.56 6.63 3.63
N LEU A 124 -9.62 6.15 4.45
CA LEU A 124 -8.21 6.03 4.07
C LEU A 124 -8.06 5.18 2.79
N VAL A 125 -8.74 4.03 2.72
CA VAL A 125 -8.75 3.19 1.51
C VAL A 125 -9.33 3.93 0.30
N ARG A 126 -10.38 4.74 0.49
CA ARG A 126 -11.03 5.49 -0.60
C ARG A 126 -10.13 6.56 -1.24
N VAL A 127 -9.16 7.09 -0.50
CA VAL A 127 -8.42 8.28 -0.95
C VAL A 127 -6.92 8.06 -1.13
N HIS A 128 -6.35 6.94 -0.66
CA HIS A 128 -4.90 6.76 -0.54
C HIS A 128 -4.09 7.02 -1.83
N ASP A 129 -4.69 6.82 -3.01
CA ASP A 129 -4.02 6.98 -4.30
C ASP A 129 -4.19 8.41 -4.92
N LEU A 130 -5.00 9.26 -4.28
CA LEU A 130 -5.23 10.67 -4.61
C LEU A 130 -4.13 11.57 -4.01
N VAL A 131 -2.87 11.26 -4.30
CA VAL A 131 -1.65 11.83 -3.68
C VAL A 131 -1.72 13.35 -3.51
N GLU A 132 -2.16 14.08 -4.53
CA GLU A 132 -2.22 15.54 -4.54
C GLU A 132 -3.32 16.14 -3.64
N ASP A 133 -4.32 15.33 -3.28
CA ASP A 133 -5.48 15.73 -2.49
C ASP A 133 -5.38 15.29 -1.01
N LEU A 134 -4.37 14.49 -0.65
CA LEU A 134 -4.15 14.02 0.72
C LEU A 134 -3.77 15.19 1.64
N LYS A 135 -4.40 15.26 2.81
CA LYS A 135 -4.24 16.39 3.74
C LYS A 135 -4.05 15.96 5.18
N ALA A 136 -4.72 14.89 5.60
CA ALA A 136 -4.60 14.41 6.98
C ALA A 136 -3.28 13.66 7.19
N GLU A 137 -2.78 13.66 8.43
CA GLU A 137 -1.49 13.03 8.76
C GLU A 137 -1.48 11.52 8.46
N ASP A 138 -2.56 10.82 8.80
CA ASP A 138 -2.76 9.40 8.55
C ASP A 138 -2.99 9.05 7.06
N GLU A 139 -3.62 9.95 6.29
CA GLU A 139 -3.71 9.85 4.82
C GLU A 139 -2.30 9.88 4.21
N ILE A 140 -1.49 10.84 4.63
CA ILE A 140 -0.11 11.00 4.14
C ILE A 140 0.73 9.81 4.60
N LEU A 141 0.59 9.36 5.84
CA LEU A 141 1.34 8.23 6.37
C LEU A 141 1.03 6.92 5.63
N LEU A 142 -0.23 6.69 5.25
CA LEU A 142 -0.59 5.55 4.41
C LEU A 142 0.05 5.64 3.02
N MET A 143 0.05 6.82 2.40
CA MET A 143 0.73 7.05 1.12
C MET A 143 2.25 6.86 1.23
N GLU A 144 2.86 7.28 2.33
CA GLU A 144 4.28 7.05 2.62
C GLU A 144 4.56 5.55 2.74
N ALA A 145 3.81 4.83 3.57
CA ALA A 145 3.95 3.38 3.72
C ALA A 145 3.75 2.62 2.40
N ASP A 146 2.74 3.00 1.61
CA ASP A 146 2.47 2.47 0.27
C ASP A 146 3.69 2.68 -0.66
N THR A 147 4.20 3.92 -0.70
CA THR A 147 5.38 4.28 -1.50
C THR A 147 6.61 3.47 -1.07
N LEU A 148 6.87 3.34 0.23
CA LEU A 148 7.98 2.56 0.76
C LEU A 148 7.84 1.07 0.41
N GLY A 149 6.64 0.50 0.58
CA GLY A 149 6.35 -0.89 0.22
C GLY A 149 6.52 -1.18 -1.26
N MET A 150 6.21 -0.20 -2.12
CA MET A 150 6.46 -0.29 -3.56
C MET A 150 7.96 -0.21 -3.90
N LEU A 151 8.76 0.56 -3.16
CA LEU A 151 10.20 0.74 -3.41
C LEU A 151 11.08 -0.38 -2.84
N ASP A 152 10.61 -1.11 -1.84
CA ASP A 152 11.38 -2.11 -1.10
C ASP A 152 11.67 -3.38 -1.92
N ALA A 153 12.78 -3.35 -2.64
CA ALA A 153 13.27 -4.46 -3.47
C ALA A 153 13.66 -5.71 -2.65
N ASP A 154 13.93 -5.58 -1.34
CA ASP A 154 14.28 -6.70 -0.48
C ASP A 154 13.01 -7.54 -0.15
N ARG A 155 11.85 -6.90 -0.09
CA ARG A 155 10.55 -7.55 0.20
C ARG A 155 9.78 -7.95 -1.04
N MET A 156 9.88 -7.15 -2.09
CA MET A 156 9.19 -7.40 -3.35
C MET A 156 10.14 -7.09 -4.50
N LYS A 157 10.56 -8.13 -5.22
CA LYS A 157 11.35 -7.95 -6.43
C LYS A 157 10.56 -7.09 -7.43
N PRO A 158 11.12 -5.97 -7.89
CA PRO A 158 10.50 -5.15 -8.92
C PRO A 158 10.22 -5.97 -10.20
N ALA A 159 9.04 -5.78 -10.79
CA ALA A 159 8.60 -6.54 -11.98
C ALA A 159 8.71 -5.73 -13.29
N PHE A 160 9.23 -4.50 -13.24
CA PHE A 160 9.37 -3.63 -14.40
C PHE A 160 10.62 -3.97 -15.21
N SER A 161 10.59 -3.61 -16.50
CA SER A 161 11.83 -3.46 -17.26
C SER A 161 12.67 -2.32 -16.65
N LYS A 162 13.96 -2.27 -16.95
CA LYS A 162 14.80 -1.14 -16.50
C LYS A 162 14.26 0.21 -16.99
N GLU A 163 13.84 0.30 -18.24
CA GLU A 163 13.28 1.52 -18.83
C GLU A 163 11.99 1.96 -18.14
N ASP A 164 11.04 1.03 -17.95
CA ASP A 164 9.79 1.31 -17.25
C ASP A 164 10.05 1.70 -15.78
N ASN A 165 11.04 1.07 -15.14
CA ASN A 165 11.43 1.43 -13.78
C ASN A 165 12.00 2.85 -13.72
N ASP A 166 12.87 3.23 -14.65
CA ASP A 166 13.46 4.58 -14.66
C ASP A 166 12.36 5.65 -14.84
N ILE A 167 11.37 5.39 -15.71
CA ILE A 167 10.17 6.25 -15.87
C ILE A 167 9.36 6.30 -14.58
N PHE A 168 9.09 5.14 -13.96
CA PHE A 168 8.32 5.05 -12.72
C PHE A 168 8.99 5.79 -11.56
N MET A 169 10.30 5.59 -11.37
CA MET A 169 11.08 6.24 -10.30
C MET A 169 11.10 7.75 -10.46
N GLU A 170 11.26 8.25 -11.69
CA GLU A 170 11.26 9.68 -11.95
C GLU A 170 9.86 10.30 -11.83
N GLN A 171 8.87 9.73 -12.51
CA GLN A 171 7.55 10.37 -12.65
C GLN A 171 6.60 10.09 -11.50
N GLN A 172 6.58 8.88 -10.95
CA GLN A 172 5.62 8.49 -9.90
C GLN A 172 6.18 8.64 -8.49
N VAL A 173 7.49 8.46 -8.32
CA VAL A 173 8.13 8.52 -7.00
C VAL A 173 8.70 9.91 -6.76
N ARG A 174 9.76 10.29 -7.48
CA ARG A 174 10.51 11.52 -7.20
C ARG A 174 9.71 12.79 -7.49
N ASN A 175 9.08 12.88 -8.65
CA ASN A 175 8.34 14.09 -9.07
C ASN A 175 6.87 14.12 -8.63
N ARG A 176 6.42 13.12 -7.84
CA ARG A 176 5.04 13.06 -7.35
C ARG A 176 5.01 12.71 -5.87
N ARG A 177 5.16 11.43 -5.49
CA ARG A 177 4.94 10.96 -4.11
C ARG A 177 5.90 11.58 -3.08
N PHE A 178 7.20 11.65 -3.37
CA PHE A 178 8.19 12.22 -2.43
C PHE A 178 7.97 13.70 -2.11
N LEU A 179 7.30 14.44 -2.99
CA LEU A 179 6.95 15.85 -2.72
C LEU A 179 5.96 15.99 -1.56
N TYR A 180 5.18 14.95 -1.28
CA TYR A 180 4.13 14.93 -0.26
C TYR A 180 4.54 14.19 1.01
N PHE A 181 5.76 13.65 1.08
CA PHE A 181 6.26 13.09 2.34
C PHE A 181 6.35 14.21 3.37
N THR A 182 5.83 13.98 4.57
CA THR A 182 5.85 14.94 5.68
C THR A 182 6.70 14.44 6.83
N HIS A 183 6.69 13.14 7.12
CA HIS A 183 7.35 12.59 8.31
C HIS A 183 8.87 12.49 8.10
N PRO A 184 9.70 13.04 9.01
CA PRO A 184 11.16 13.04 8.86
C PRO A 184 11.75 11.64 8.68
N TYR A 185 11.28 10.68 9.47
CA TYR A 185 11.75 9.30 9.38
C TYR A 185 11.36 8.65 8.04
N ALA A 186 10.13 8.87 7.55
CA ALA A 186 9.68 8.39 6.24
C ALA A 186 10.54 8.95 5.09
N LYS A 187 10.95 10.22 5.17
CA LYS A 187 11.87 10.84 4.18
C LYS A 187 13.24 10.18 4.17
N GLU A 188 13.79 9.94 5.36
CA GLU A 188 15.10 9.30 5.51
C GLU A 188 15.09 7.88 4.94
N VAL A 189 14.16 7.04 5.40
CA VAL A 189 14.08 5.65 4.91
C VAL A 189 13.63 5.57 3.46
N GLY A 190 12.81 6.53 3.00
CA GLY A 190 12.39 6.69 1.62
C GLY A 190 13.57 6.84 0.66
N GLU A 191 14.52 7.71 0.97
CA GLU A 191 15.73 7.85 0.15
C GLU A 191 16.58 6.57 0.20
N GLN A 192 16.68 5.89 1.35
CA GLN A 192 17.44 4.63 1.46
C GLN A 192 16.85 3.52 0.57
N VAL A 193 15.52 3.30 0.63
CA VAL A 193 14.88 2.27 -0.21
C VAL A 193 14.88 2.66 -1.69
N PHE A 194 14.78 3.96 -2.00
CA PHE A 194 14.93 4.46 -3.36
C PHE A 194 16.30 4.08 -3.95
N GLN A 195 17.39 4.36 -3.20
CA GLN A 195 18.74 4.05 -3.65
C GLN A 195 18.97 2.53 -3.77
N LYS A 196 18.42 1.73 -2.85
CA LYS A 196 18.46 0.26 -2.98
C LYS A 196 17.79 -0.22 -4.26
N ARG A 197 16.62 0.33 -4.62
CA ARG A 197 15.92 -0.02 -5.86
C ARG A 197 16.70 0.42 -7.09
N VAL A 198 17.36 1.58 -7.08
CA VAL A 198 18.27 1.98 -8.17
C VAL A 198 19.39 0.97 -8.33
N ALA A 199 20.07 0.61 -7.24
CA ALA A 199 21.17 -0.36 -7.25
C ALA A 199 20.75 -1.75 -7.76
N PHE A 200 19.53 -2.20 -7.44
CA PHE A 200 18.97 -3.46 -7.97
C PHE A 200 18.98 -3.50 -9.51
N TYR A 201 18.61 -2.39 -10.18
CA TYR A 201 18.58 -2.32 -11.64
C TYR A 201 19.94 -2.05 -12.29
N GLU A 202 20.97 -1.69 -11.52
CA GLU A 202 22.34 -1.53 -12.01
C GLU A 202 23.11 -2.86 -12.05
N GLN A 203 22.62 -3.91 -11.38
CA GLN A 203 23.22 -5.23 -11.36
C GLN A 203 22.66 -6.12 -12.49
N PRO A 204 23.47 -6.52 -13.50
CA PRO A 204 22.99 -7.29 -14.65
C PRO A 204 22.42 -8.67 -14.29
N GLU A 205 22.89 -9.26 -13.19
CA GLU A 205 22.57 -10.63 -12.77
C GLU A 205 21.20 -10.76 -12.09
N GLN A 206 20.59 -9.65 -11.68
CA GLN A 206 19.31 -9.64 -10.95
C GLN A 206 18.08 -9.46 -11.87
N GLN A 207 18.31 -9.29 -13.18
CA GLN A 207 17.26 -9.02 -14.18
C GLN A 207 16.73 -10.28 -14.89
N ALA A 208 17.21 -11.46 -14.52
CA ALA A 208 16.90 -12.73 -15.17
C ALA A 208 16.13 -13.68 -14.23
N ASP A 209 14.87 -13.36 -13.92
CA ASP A 209 13.91 -14.27 -13.25
C ASP A 209 12.45 -13.97 -13.66
#